data_AF-A0A9P6MIT0-F1
#
_entry.id   AF-A0A9P6MIT0-F1
#
_cell.length_a   1.000
_cell.length_b   1.000
_cell.length_c   1.000
_cell.angle_alpha   90.00
_cell.angle_beta   90.00
_cell.angle_gamma   90.00
#
_symmetry.space_group_name_H-M   'P 1'
#
loop_
_entity.id
_entity.type
_entity.pdbx_description
1 polymer ?
#
loop_
_entity_poly.entity_id
_entity_poly.type
_entity_poly.pdbx_seq_one_letter_code
_entity_poly.pdbx_strand_id
1 'polypeptide(L)'
;MTSLLPETRFEWSIAQCKALEFVASELTITSSKLENLAHHFVSQMREGLSKEQPTDLAMIPTFVTGRPTGHERGCYLALDLGGTNLR
;
A
#
# COMPACT_ATOMS: atom_id res chain seq x y z
N MET A 1 -18.94 -23.80 23.31
CA MET A 1 -18.20 -22.88 22.42
C MET A 1 -17.33 -23.73 21.53
N THR A 2 -17.86 -24.06 20.35
CA THR A 2 -17.30 -25.03 19.41
C THR A 2 -16.16 -24.40 18.64
N SER A 3 -14.96 -24.99 18.68
CA SER A 3 -13.78 -24.50 17.99
C SER A 3 -13.93 -24.64 16.48
N LEU A 4 -13.75 -23.54 15.75
CA LEU A 4 -13.82 -23.44 14.28
C LEU A 4 -12.57 -24.01 13.58
N LEU A 5 -11.95 -25.07 14.10
CA LEU A 5 -10.80 -25.70 13.44
C LEU A 5 -11.13 -27.15 13.08
N PRO A 6 -11.01 -27.56 11.81
CA PRO A 6 -11.34 -28.91 11.37
C PRO A 6 -10.42 -29.95 12.01
N GLU A 7 -11.01 -31.04 12.51
CA GLU A 7 -10.37 -32.10 13.32
C GLU A 7 -9.47 -33.09 12.55
N THR A 8 -8.94 -32.72 11.37
CA THR A 8 -7.96 -33.54 10.65
C THR A 8 -6.64 -32.80 10.55
N ARG A 9 -5.83 -32.86 11.61
CA ARG A 9 -4.50 -32.24 11.65
C ARG A 9 -3.52 -33.10 10.84
N PHE A 10 -3.40 -32.84 9.53
CA PHE A 10 -2.20 -33.25 8.81
C PHE A 10 -1.03 -32.48 9.44
N GLU A 11 -0.14 -33.17 10.15
CA GLU A 11 1.07 -32.54 10.67
C GLU A 11 1.98 -32.21 9.49
N TRP A 12 2.35 -30.94 9.37
CA TRP A 12 3.27 -30.48 8.34
C TRP A 12 4.62 -31.18 8.54
N SER A 13 5.21 -31.63 7.44
CA SER A 13 6.58 -32.17 7.47
C SER A 13 7.57 -31.08 7.90
N ILE A 14 8.69 -31.50 8.50
CA ILE A 14 9.79 -30.60 8.88
C ILE A 14 10.24 -29.75 7.70
N ALA A 15 10.27 -30.32 6.48
CA ALA A 15 10.64 -29.59 5.27
C ALA A 15 9.66 -28.45 4.97
N GLN A 16 8.36 -28.67 5.13
CA GLN A 16 7.33 -27.65 4.90
C GLN A 16 7.37 -26.55 5.97
N CYS A 17 7.54 -26.90 7.24
CA CYS A 17 7.68 -25.91 8.31
C CYS A 17 8.89 -25.00 8.07
N LYS A 18 10.05 -25.59 7.71
CA LYS A 18 11.27 -24.83 7.38
C LYS A 18 11.08 -23.91 6.18
N ALA A 19 10.40 -24.40 5.13
CA ALA A 19 10.10 -23.57 3.97
C ALA A 19 9.19 -22.38 4.33
N LEU A 20 8.19 -22.60 5.18
CA LEU A 20 7.29 -21.54 5.63
C LEU A 20 8.01 -20.51 6.51
N GLU A 21 8.83 -20.95 7.46
CA GLU A 21 9.64 -20.06 8.31
C GLU A 21 10.60 -19.21 7.46
N PHE A 22 11.25 -19.83 6.46
CA PHE A 22 12.11 -19.11 5.53
C PHE A 22 11.35 -18.03 4.76
N VAL A 23 10.23 -18.37 4.12
CA VAL A 23 9.41 -17.41 3.37
C VAL A 23 8.86 -16.31 4.28
N ALA A 24 8.38 -16.67 5.47
CA ALA A 24 7.89 -15.70 6.44
C ALA A 24 9.01 -14.73 6.88
N SER A 25 10.24 -15.22 7.05
CA SER A 25 11.38 -14.38 7.42
C SER A 25 11.75 -13.39 6.31
N GLU A 26 11.70 -13.79 5.04
CA GLU A 26 11.96 -12.91 3.89
C GLU A 26 10.91 -11.80 3.75
N LEU A 27 9.68 -12.06 4.21
CA LEU A 27 8.58 -11.10 4.20
C LEU A 27 8.46 -10.31 5.51
N THR A 28 9.32 -10.57 6.49
CA THR A 28 9.33 -9.85 7.77
C THR A 28 10.23 -8.62 7.65
N ILE A 29 9.69 -7.45 8.02
CA ILE A 29 10.43 -6.19 7.98
C ILE A 29 10.64 -5.70 9.41
N THR A 30 11.90 -5.38 9.74
CA THR A 30 12.25 -4.78 11.04
C THR A 30 11.86 -3.29 11.08
N SER A 31 11.64 -2.74 12.28
CA SER A 31 11.34 -1.31 12.45
C SER A 31 12.39 -0.40 11.81
N SER A 32 13.68 -0.73 11.98
CA SER A 32 14.77 0.04 11.35
C SER A 32 14.70 0.01 9.81
N LYS A 33 14.34 -1.12 9.21
CA LYS A 33 14.16 -1.20 7.76
C LYS A 33 12.94 -0.40 7.29
N LEU A 34 11.85 -0.37 8.07
CA LEU A 34 10.68 0.48 7.79
C LEU A 34 11.03 1.98 7.83
N GLU A 35 11.78 2.42 8.85
CA GLU A 35 12.25 3.82 8.95
C GLU A 35 13.10 4.20 7.74
N ASN A 36 14.05 3.35 7.36
CA ASN A 36 14.87 3.56 6.16
C ASN A 36 14.03 3.65 4.89
N LEU A 37 13.01 2.80 4.73
CA LEU A 37 12.09 2.86 3.59
C LEU A 37 11.32 4.19 3.57
N ALA A 38 10.81 4.64 4.71
CA ALA A 38 10.09 5.90 4.81
C ALA A 38 10.98 7.09 4.42
N HIS A 39 12.21 7.13 4.93
CA HIS A 39 13.20 8.14 4.55
C HIS A 39 13.53 8.11 3.06
N HIS A 40 13.72 6.92 2.50
CA HIS A 40 13.97 6.74 1.07
C HIS A 40 12.80 7.23 0.22
N PHE A 41 11.56 6.90 0.60
CA PHE A 41 10.36 7.35 -0.10
C PHE A 41 10.22 8.88 -0.09
N VAL A 42 10.52 9.53 1.05
CA VAL A 42 10.56 11.00 1.13
C VAL A 42 11.64 11.60 0.23
N SER A 43 12.80 10.95 0.12
CA SER A 43 13.85 11.38 -0.79
C SER A 43 13.39 11.30 -2.26
N GLN A 44 12.75 10.21 -2.65
CA GLN A 44 12.22 10.02 -4.00
C GLN A 44 11.11 11.03 -4.33
N MET A 45 10.23 11.36 -3.39
CA MET A 45 9.23 12.42 -3.58
C MET A 45 9.88 13.79 -3.82
N ARG A 46 10.93 14.13 -3.06
CA ARG A 46 11.69 15.39 -3.27
C ARG A 46 12.36 15.42 -4.63
N GLU A 47 12.91 14.30 -5.06
CA GLU A 47 13.54 14.16 -6.37
C GLU A 47 12.51 14.39 -7.49
N GLY A 48 11.35 13.74 -7.41
CA GLY A 48 10.27 13.87 -8.38
C GLY A 48 9.69 15.29 -8.47
N LEU A 49 9.67 16.04 -7.38
CA LEU A 49 9.27 17.46 -7.39
C LEU A 49 10.34 18.40 -7.96
N SER A 50 11.61 17.97 -8.01
CA SER A 50 12.74 18.83 -8.38
C SER A 50 13.13 18.77 -9.86
N LYS A 51 12.68 17.74 -10.59
CA LYS A 51 13.07 17.46 -11.98
C LYS A 51 11.84 17.51 -12.88
N GLU A 52 12.00 18.09 -14.07
CA GLU A 52 10.98 18.00 -15.14
C GLU A 52 11.07 16.69 -15.94
N GLN A 53 12.11 15.89 -15.70
CA GLN A 53 12.34 14.60 -16.35
C GLN A 53 11.66 13.49 -15.53
N PRO A 54 11.23 12.38 -16.18
CA PRO A 54 10.67 11.24 -15.47
C PRO A 54 11.61 10.72 -14.37
N THR A 55 11.05 10.49 -13.19
CA THR A 55 11.70 9.82 -12.05
C THR A 55 10.82 8.64 -11.62
N ASP A 56 11.30 7.82 -10.68
CA ASP A 56 10.54 6.69 -10.17
C ASP A 56 9.20 7.11 -9.51
N LEU A 57 9.16 8.32 -8.91
CA LEU A 57 7.94 8.95 -8.40
C LEU A 57 7.63 10.24 -9.19
N ALA A 58 6.68 10.16 -10.12
CA ALA A 58 6.40 11.24 -11.07
C ALA A 58 5.81 12.55 -10.48
N MET A 59 5.29 12.53 -9.25
CA MET A 59 4.75 13.71 -8.55
C MET A 59 3.82 14.59 -9.42
N ILE A 60 2.85 13.95 -10.09
CA ILE A 60 1.99 14.55 -11.12
C ILE A 60 1.12 15.70 -10.54
N PRO A 61 1.11 16.91 -11.16
CA PRO A 61 0.21 18.00 -10.76
C PRO A 61 -1.27 17.66 -10.96
N THR A 62 -2.08 17.84 -9.93
CA THR A 62 -3.54 17.56 -9.97
C THR A 62 -4.40 18.76 -10.33
N PHE A 63 -3.80 19.97 -10.42
CA PHE A 63 -4.48 21.26 -10.63
C PHE A 63 -5.54 21.62 -9.57
N VAL A 64 -5.54 20.93 -8.42
CA VAL A 64 -6.36 21.29 -7.25
C VAL A 64 -5.54 22.21 -6.35
N THR A 65 -5.90 23.49 -6.29
CA THR A 65 -5.13 24.53 -5.60
C THR A 65 -5.58 24.81 -4.15
N GLY A 66 -6.69 24.21 -3.71
CA GLY A 66 -7.27 24.47 -2.40
C GLY A 66 -8.13 23.33 -1.89
N ARG A 67 -8.57 23.45 -0.64
CA ARG A 67 -9.49 22.51 0.00
C ARG A 67 -10.92 23.07 -0.07
N PRO A 68 -11.95 22.19 -0.04
CA PRO A 68 -13.34 22.63 0.04
C PRO A 68 -13.57 23.57 1.23
N THR A 69 -14.33 24.62 1.00
CA THR A 69 -14.66 25.66 1.98
C THR A 69 -15.95 25.37 2.75
N GLY A 70 -16.78 24.45 2.25
CA GLY A 70 -18.11 24.15 2.78
C GLY A 70 -19.21 25.06 2.22
N HIS A 71 -18.87 26.03 1.37
CA HIS A 71 -19.83 26.93 0.71
C HIS A 71 -20.19 26.47 -0.71
N GLU A 72 -19.57 25.40 -1.21
CA GLU A 72 -19.87 24.80 -2.50
C GLU A 72 -21.32 24.28 -2.53
N ARG A 73 -22.08 24.59 -3.58
CA ARG A 73 -23.50 24.24 -3.71
C ARG A 73 -23.82 23.82 -5.13
N GLY A 74 -24.70 22.82 -5.28
CA GLY A 74 -25.18 22.36 -6.58
C GLY A 74 -25.54 20.88 -6.56
N CYS A 75 -26.10 20.40 -7.68
CA CYS A 75 -26.27 18.98 -7.96
C CYS A 75 -25.34 18.60 -9.11
N TYR A 76 -24.53 17.56 -8.90
CA TYR A 76 -23.49 17.14 -9.83
C TYR A 76 -23.56 15.63 -10.02
N LEU A 77 -23.09 15.16 -11.18
CA LEU A 77 -22.81 13.76 -11.42
C LEU A 77 -21.34 13.50 -11.13
N ALA A 78 -21.05 12.44 -10.39
CA ALA A 78 -19.71 11.92 -10.20
C ALA A 78 -19.58 10.57 -10.91
N LEU A 79 -18.38 10.28 -11.42
CA LEU A 79 -18.03 9.02 -12.05
C LEU A 79 -16.72 8.53 -11.43
N ASP A 80 -16.70 7.28 -10.98
CA ASP A 80 -15.56 6.66 -10.32
C ASP A 80 -15.11 5.39 -11.09
N LEU A 81 -13.96 5.50 -11.75
CA LEU A 81 -13.33 4.47 -12.55
C LEU A 81 -11.96 4.12 -11.96
N GLY A 82 -11.74 2.84 -11.62
CA GLY A 82 -10.43 2.34 -11.21
C GLY A 82 -10.46 1.31 -10.08
N GLY A 83 -11.53 1.28 -9.28
CA GLY A 83 -11.77 0.21 -8.31
C GLY A 83 -12.32 -1.07 -8.96
N THR A 84 -12.66 -2.06 -8.13
CA THR A 84 -13.24 -3.34 -8.61
C THR A 84 -14.57 -3.17 -9.35
N ASN A 85 -15.35 -2.14 -9.01
CA ASN A 85 -16.64 -1.84 -9.63
C ASN A 85 -16.70 -0.36 -10.01
N LEU A 86 -17.37 -0.08 -11.13
CA LEU A 86 -17.71 1.27 -11.58
C LEU A 86 -18.83 1.85 -10.70
N ARG A 87 -18.70 3.12 -10.32
CA ARG A 87 -19.73 3.86 -9.59
C ARG A 87 -20.01 5.22 -10.24
#